data_AF-A0A4V2EAN8-F1
#
_entry.id   AF-A0A4V2EAN8-F1
#
_cell.length_a   1.000
_cell.length_b   1.000
_cell.length_c   1.000
_cell.angle_alpha   90.00
_cell.angle_beta   90.00
_cell.angle_gamma   90.00
#
_symmetry.space_group_name_H-M   'P 1'
#
loop_
_entity.id
_entity.type
_entity.pdbx_description
1 polymer ?
#
loop_
_entity_poly.entity_id
_entity_poly.type
_entity_poly.pdbx_seq_one_letter_code
_entity_poly.pdbx_strand_id
1 'polypeptide(L)'
;MKEIGEILLLIGLSGEVALLVLGISKGAWERGLAITFAALVLVGVALAYWADSPRTFGPASQQRIADALKEFRGTPFDFSVELDPEAVALMEDVGKALDVAGWKRQAVAQGSGYIPPGKPAAGIVVFKGVEVQIAESRHSDWGAAGKPAAVLLHAMRNEGLTAIVKQVPDHQESADAIHIKIGAKP
;
A
#
# COMPACT_ATOMS: atom_id res chain seq x y z
N MET A 1 -23.22 -16.40 42.21
CA MET A 1 -22.17 -15.38 41.90
C MET A 1 -22.86 -14.02 41.80
N LYS A 2 -22.29 -12.95 42.37
CA LYS A 2 -22.92 -11.63 42.43
C LYS A 2 -22.18 -10.69 41.47
N GLU A 3 -22.75 -10.46 40.28
CA GLU A 3 -22.24 -9.49 39.29
C GLU A 3 -22.31 -8.06 39.84
N ILE A 4 -21.37 -7.20 39.44
CA ILE A 4 -21.33 -5.78 39.86
C ILE A 4 -21.50 -4.81 38.67
N GLY A 5 -21.40 -5.29 37.43
CA GLY A 5 -21.54 -4.48 36.24
C GLY A 5 -21.32 -5.30 34.97
N GLU A 6 -21.55 -4.69 33.81
CA GLU A 6 -21.40 -5.31 32.50
C GLU A 6 -20.52 -4.41 31.62
N ILE A 7 -19.66 -5.02 30.80
CA ILE A 7 -19.06 -4.34 29.65
C ILE A 7 -19.86 -4.74 28.42
N LEU A 8 -20.47 -3.76 27.77
CA LEU A 8 -21.13 -3.93 26.48
C LEU A 8 -20.21 -3.44 25.38
N LEU A 9 -19.81 -4.33 24.46
CA LEU A 9 -19.05 -3.97 23.28
C LEU A 9 -19.87 -4.27 22.03
N LEU A 10 -20.12 -3.25 21.23
CA LEU A 10 -20.72 -3.38 19.90
C LEU A 10 -19.59 -3.39 18.87
N ILE A 11 -19.46 -4.49 18.13
CA ILE A 11 -18.43 -4.65 17.10
C ILE A 11 -19.11 -4.88 15.77
N GLY A 12 -18.89 -3.97 14.82
CA GLY A 12 -19.27 -4.19 13.43
C GLY A 12 -18.11 -4.82 12.66
N LEU A 13 -18.33 -6.01 12.08
CA LEU A 13 -17.42 -6.63 11.12
C LEU A 13 -18.22 -6.89 9.85
N SER A 14 -17.89 -6.18 8.76
CA SER A 14 -18.38 -6.41 7.39
C SER A 14 -19.85 -6.89 7.29
N GLY A 15 -20.80 -6.03 7.65
CA GLY A 15 -22.24 -6.31 7.49
C GLY A 15 -22.91 -7.09 8.63
N GLU A 16 -22.14 -7.62 9.59
CA GLU A 16 -22.65 -8.31 10.77
C GLU A 16 -22.27 -7.55 12.05
N VAL A 17 -23.24 -7.36 12.95
CA VAL A 17 -23.03 -6.69 14.24
C VAL A 17 -22.95 -7.76 15.32
N ALA A 18 -21.75 -7.95 15.88
CA ALA A 18 -21.56 -8.80 17.04
C ALA A 18 -21.73 -7.96 18.32
N LEU A 19 -22.61 -8.43 19.21
CA LEU A 19 -22.75 -7.91 20.57
C LEU A 19 -21.93 -8.79 21.52
N LEU A 20 -20.88 -8.22 22.10
CA LEU A 20 -20.14 -8.87 23.18
C LEU A 20 -20.63 -8.33 24.52
N VAL A 21 -21.23 -9.20 25.34
CA VAL A 21 -21.61 -8.89 26.72
C VAL A 21 -20.66 -9.64 27.65
N LEU A 22 -19.87 -8.90 28.44
CA LEU A 22 -19.00 -9.49 29.46
C LEU A 22 -19.51 -9.13 30.85
N GLY A 23 -19.95 -10.15 31.60
CA GLY A 23 -20.32 -10.01 33.00
C GLY A 23 -19.10 -9.74 33.88
N ILE A 24 -19.12 -8.62 34.62
CA ILE A 24 -18.03 -8.25 35.53
C ILE A 24 -18.35 -8.78 36.93
N SER A 25 -17.55 -9.74 37.39
CA SER A 25 -17.65 -10.34 38.72
C SER A 25 -16.80 -9.61 39.77
N LYS A 26 -16.98 -9.97 41.05
CA LYS A 26 -16.22 -9.39 42.18
C LYS A 26 -14.75 -9.76 42.22
N GLY A 27 -14.33 -10.86 41.60
CA GLY A 27 -12.93 -11.28 41.57
C GLY A 27 -12.06 -10.27 40.82
N ALA A 28 -10.99 -9.78 41.46
CA ALA A 28 -10.01 -8.93 40.78
C ALA A 28 -9.36 -9.64 39.57
N TRP A 29 -9.20 -10.98 39.68
CA TRP A 29 -8.71 -11.84 38.61
C TRP A 29 -9.66 -11.90 37.40
N GLU A 30 -10.94 -12.15 37.65
CA GLU A 30 -11.97 -12.26 36.61
C GLU A 30 -12.16 -10.92 35.89
N ARG A 31 -12.07 -9.80 36.62
CA ARG A 31 -12.05 -8.44 36.05
C ARG A 31 -10.84 -8.21 35.15
N GLY A 32 -9.65 -8.59 35.60
CA GLY A 32 -8.43 -8.49 34.80
C GLY A 32 -8.54 -9.29 33.50
N LEU A 33 -9.12 -10.49 33.56
CA LEU A 33 -9.31 -11.36 32.41
C LEU A 33 -10.32 -10.79 31.42
N ALA A 34 -11.47 -10.28 31.90
CA ALA A 34 -12.49 -9.66 31.06
C ALA A 34 -11.96 -8.41 30.33
N ILE A 35 -11.23 -7.54 31.04
CA ILE A 35 -10.61 -6.35 30.45
C ILE A 35 -9.56 -6.74 29.40
N THR A 36 -8.70 -7.72 29.70
CA THR A 36 -7.67 -8.21 28.77
C THR A 36 -8.31 -8.77 27.51
N PHE A 37 -9.38 -9.56 27.64
CA PHE A 37 -10.11 -10.09 26.50
C PHE A 37 -10.72 -8.98 25.64
N ALA A 38 -11.40 -8.00 26.25
CA ALA A 38 -11.95 -6.85 25.54
C ALA A 38 -10.86 -6.05 24.79
N ALA A 39 -9.70 -5.84 25.41
CA ALA A 39 -8.58 -5.16 24.77
C ALA A 39 -8.04 -5.94 23.56
N LEU A 40 -7.88 -7.26 23.67
CA LEU A 40 -7.45 -8.10 22.55
C LEU A 40 -8.44 -8.09 21.39
N VAL A 41 -9.74 -8.12 21.69
CA VAL A 41 -10.80 -8.03 20.67
C VAL A 41 -10.74 -6.67 19.95
N LEU A 42 -10.61 -5.56 20.69
CA LEU A 42 -10.48 -4.23 20.09
C LEU A 42 -9.24 -4.12 19.20
N VAL A 43 -8.09 -4.67 19.64
CA VAL A 43 -6.88 -4.72 18.83
C VAL A 43 -7.10 -5.53 17.56
N GLY A 44 -7.72 -6.71 17.64
CA GLY A 44 -8.04 -7.53 16.48
C GLY A 44 -8.94 -6.82 15.47
N VAL A 45 -9.98 -6.13 15.96
CA VAL A 45 -10.89 -5.34 15.11
C VAL A 45 -10.17 -4.16 14.46
N ALA A 46 -9.33 -3.44 15.21
CA ALA A 46 -8.55 -2.34 14.67
C ALA A 46 -7.57 -2.82 13.58
N LEU A 47 -6.93 -3.96 13.77
CA LEU A 47 -6.07 -4.58 12.77
C LEU A 47 -6.85 -5.02 11.53
N ALA A 48 -8.02 -5.62 11.68
CA ALA A 48 -8.89 -5.99 10.56
C ALA A 48 -9.36 -4.77 9.77
N TYR A 49 -9.84 -3.72 10.46
CA TYR A 49 -10.24 -2.47 9.82
C TYR A 49 -9.09 -1.79 9.07
N TRP A 50 -7.89 -1.79 9.66
CA TRP A 50 -6.69 -1.27 9.00
C TRP A 50 -6.33 -2.10 7.76
N ALA A 51 -6.44 -3.43 7.85
CA ALA A 51 -6.22 -4.36 6.74
C ALA A 51 -7.28 -4.24 5.63
N ASP A 52 -8.46 -3.66 5.87
CA ASP A 52 -9.52 -3.42 4.88
C ASP A 52 -9.57 -1.98 4.34
N SER A 53 -8.95 -1.01 5.04
CA SER A 53 -8.89 0.39 4.60
C SER A 53 -8.12 0.61 3.28
N PRO A 54 -8.66 1.30 2.26
CA PRO A 54 -7.97 1.53 0.99
C PRO A 54 -6.58 2.12 1.15
N ARG A 55 -5.60 1.66 0.35
CA ARG A 55 -4.27 2.27 0.30
C ARG A 55 -4.41 3.58 -0.48
N THR A 56 -4.33 4.71 0.22
CA THR A 56 -4.47 6.04 -0.39
C THR A 56 -3.34 6.94 0.04
N PHE A 57 -2.84 7.77 -0.87
CA PHE A 57 -1.95 8.86 -0.49
C PHE A 57 -2.69 10.18 -0.51
N GLY A 58 -2.84 10.77 0.67
CA GLY A 58 -3.31 12.16 0.76
C GLY A 58 -2.29 13.14 0.15
N PRO A 59 -2.70 14.39 -0.12
CA PRO A 59 -1.82 15.40 -0.72
C PRO A 59 -0.51 15.62 0.03
N ALA A 60 -0.52 15.52 1.36
CA ALA A 60 0.67 15.66 2.18
C ALA A 60 1.67 14.50 1.97
N SER A 61 1.18 13.27 1.84
CA SER A 61 2.00 12.09 1.52
C SER A 61 2.58 12.19 0.11
N GLN A 62 1.75 12.61 -0.86
CA GLN A 62 2.20 12.84 -2.23
C GLN A 62 3.34 13.86 -2.29
N GLN A 63 3.21 14.96 -1.54
CA GLN A 63 4.25 15.98 -1.46
C GLN A 63 5.54 15.46 -0.82
N ARG A 64 5.47 14.69 0.27
CA ARG A 64 6.66 14.09 0.91
C ARG A 64 7.37 13.09 0.00
N ILE A 65 6.61 12.27 -0.72
CA ILE A 65 7.17 11.36 -1.74
C ILE A 65 7.84 12.18 -2.85
N ALA A 66 7.17 13.22 -3.35
CA ALA A 66 7.73 14.07 -4.40
C ALA A 66 9.03 14.76 -3.94
N ASP A 67 9.05 15.25 -2.71
CA ASP A 67 10.22 15.88 -2.10
C ASP A 67 11.38 14.93 -1.91
N ALA A 68 11.14 13.65 -1.62
CA ALA A 68 12.20 12.65 -1.55
C ALA A 68 12.79 12.31 -2.93
N LEU A 69 12.05 12.57 -4.01
CA LEU A 69 12.39 12.11 -5.36
C LEU A 69 12.84 13.20 -6.32
N LYS A 70 12.76 14.47 -5.91
CA LYS A 70 13.12 15.65 -6.72
C LYS A 70 14.57 15.68 -7.21
N GLU A 71 15.49 14.97 -6.55
CA GLU A 71 16.89 14.82 -6.99
C GLU A 71 17.02 13.90 -8.21
N PHE A 72 16.02 13.05 -8.46
CA PHE A 72 15.98 12.08 -9.57
C PHE A 72 15.06 12.54 -10.71
N ARG A 73 15.04 13.85 -10.97
CA ARG A 73 14.26 14.42 -12.06
C ARG A 73 14.61 13.77 -13.40
N GLY A 74 13.58 13.51 -14.19
CA GLY A 74 13.71 12.90 -15.52
C GLY A 74 13.82 11.38 -15.51
N THR A 75 13.82 10.71 -14.36
CA THR A 75 13.83 9.25 -14.29
C THR A 75 12.59 8.68 -15.01
N PRO A 76 12.78 7.80 -16.01
CA PRO A 76 11.67 7.19 -16.73
C PRO A 76 11.00 6.11 -15.88
N PHE A 77 9.68 6.08 -15.92
CA PHE A 77 8.89 5.04 -15.28
C PHE A 77 7.64 4.70 -16.09
N ASP A 78 7.14 3.49 -15.90
CA ASP A 78 5.81 3.12 -16.36
C ASP A 78 5.03 2.45 -15.22
N PHE A 79 3.75 2.20 -15.50
CA PHE A 79 2.87 1.51 -14.56
C PHE A 79 2.37 0.21 -15.13
N SER A 80 2.14 -0.75 -14.25
CA SER A 80 1.16 -1.80 -14.47
C SER A 80 0.24 -1.92 -13.27
N VAL A 81 -1.06 -2.13 -13.50
CA VAL A 81 -2.08 -2.06 -12.44
C VAL A 81 -3.09 -3.19 -12.55
N GLU A 82 -3.54 -3.70 -11.40
CA GLU A 82 -4.74 -4.54 -11.32
C GLU A 82 -5.99 -3.68 -11.57
N LEU A 83 -6.99 -4.20 -12.28
CA LEU A 83 -8.15 -3.40 -12.72
C LEU A 83 -9.24 -3.28 -11.65
N ASP A 84 -8.84 -3.19 -10.39
CA ASP A 84 -9.73 -2.83 -9.30
C ASP A 84 -9.69 -1.31 -9.00
N PRO A 85 -10.80 -0.70 -8.55
CA PRO A 85 -10.85 0.75 -8.34
C PRO A 85 -9.82 1.29 -7.34
N GLU A 86 -9.44 0.50 -6.33
CA GLU A 86 -8.50 0.93 -5.30
C GLU A 86 -7.06 0.96 -5.85
N ALA A 87 -6.65 -0.08 -6.57
CA ALA A 87 -5.35 -0.14 -7.23
C ALA A 87 -5.18 0.99 -8.25
N VAL A 88 -6.22 1.27 -9.05
CA VAL A 88 -6.22 2.38 -10.01
C VAL A 88 -6.11 3.73 -9.30
N ALA A 89 -6.83 3.94 -8.20
CA ALA A 89 -6.72 5.18 -7.42
C ALA A 89 -5.32 5.35 -6.82
N LEU A 90 -4.73 4.28 -6.26
CA LEU A 90 -3.37 4.31 -5.73
C LEU A 90 -2.34 4.60 -6.83
N MET A 91 -2.48 4.00 -8.01
CA MET A 91 -1.64 4.29 -9.18
C MET A 91 -1.67 5.77 -9.54
N GLU A 92 -2.86 6.37 -9.53
CA GLU A 92 -3.03 7.78 -9.84
C GLU A 92 -2.40 8.70 -8.79
N ASP A 93 -2.49 8.33 -7.51
CA ASP A 93 -1.87 9.08 -6.41
C ASP A 93 -0.33 8.97 -6.43
N VAL A 94 0.22 7.77 -6.67
CA VAL A 94 1.66 7.59 -6.88
C VAL A 94 2.12 8.38 -8.11
N GLY A 95 1.34 8.33 -9.20
CA GLY A 95 1.62 9.07 -10.43
C GLY A 95 1.73 10.57 -10.20
N LYS A 96 0.79 11.17 -9.45
CA LYS A 96 0.86 12.60 -9.09
C LYS A 96 2.13 12.96 -8.33
N ALA A 97 2.53 12.14 -7.36
CA ALA A 97 3.76 12.38 -6.59
C ALA A 97 5.01 12.34 -7.50
N LEU A 98 5.07 11.38 -8.42
CA LEU A 98 6.16 11.25 -9.40
C LEU A 98 6.17 12.40 -10.41
N ASP A 99 5.01 12.83 -10.89
CA ASP A 99 4.86 13.97 -11.80
C ASP A 99 5.38 15.25 -11.12
N VAL A 100 5.03 15.49 -9.86
CA VAL A 100 5.54 16.63 -9.06
C VAL A 100 7.06 16.52 -8.85
N ALA A 101 7.59 15.32 -8.64
CA ALA A 101 9.04 15.08 -8.58
C ALA A 101 9.75 15.32 -9.93
N GLY A 102 9.00 15.47 -11.03
CA GLY A 102 9.53 15.65 -12.38
C GLY A 102 10.05 14.35 -13.01
N TRP A 103 9.57 13.19 -12.55
CA TRP A 103 9.80 11.91 -13.22
C TRP A 103 9.00 11.84 -14.52
N LYS A 104 9.39 10.96 -15.44
CA LYS A 104 8.81 10.87 -16.78
C LYS A 104 8.01 9.59 -16.94
N ARG A 105 6.67 9.72 -16.89
CA ARG A 105 5.77 8.61 -17.20
C ARG A 105 5.87 8.27 -18.69
N GLN A 106 6.06 7.00 -19.01
CA GLN A 106 5.98 6.47 -20.37
C GLN A 106 4.97 5.34 -20.47
N ALA A 107 4.66 4.94 -21.70
CA ALA A 107 3.79 3.79 -21.94
C ALA A 107 4.56 2.52 -21.60
N VAL A 108 3.87 1.53 -21.03
CA VAL A 108 4.47 0.20 -20.81
C VAL A 108 4.93 -0.38 -22.16
N ALA A 109 6.15 -0.91 -22.18
CA ALA A 109 6.74 -1.44 -23.42
C ALA A 109 6.08 -2.76 -23.87
N GLN A 110 5.53 -3.54 -22.92
CA GLN A 110 4.98 -4.86 -23.16
C GLN A 110 3.64 -5.04 -22.42
N GLY A 111 2.65 -5.65 -23.09
CA GLY A 111 1.37 -6.04 -22.48
C GLY A 111 0.12 -5.39 -23.10
N SER A 112 -1.04 -5.95 -22.77
CA SER A 112 -2.34 -5.32 -23.03
C SER A 112 -2.53 -4.15 -22.06
N GLY A 113 -2.75 -2.95 -22.59
CA GLY A 113 -2.74 -1.74 -21.80
C GLY A 113 -4.12 -1.30 -21.32
N TYR A 114 -4.23 -0.93 -20.04
CA TYR A 114 -5.22 0.02 -19.57
C TYR A 114 -4.74 1.43 -19.95
N ILE A 115 -5.60 2.23 -20.58
CA ILE A 115 -5.27 3.60 -20.97
C ILE A 115 -6.05 4.56 -20.06
N PRO A 116 -5.40 5.15 -19.04
CA PRO A 116 -6.05 6.17 -18.23
C PRO A 116 -6.26 7.44 -19.07
N PRO A 117 -7.32 8.22 -18.81
CA PRO A 117 -7.60 9.45 -19.55
C PRO A 117 -6.40 10.41 -19.57
N GLY A 118 -5.93 10.77 -20.77
CA GLY A 118 -4.84 11.72 -20.97
C GLY A 118 -3.45 11.24 -20.52
N LYS A 119 -3.27 9.95 -20.20
CA LYS A 119 -2.02 9.39 -19.67
C LYS A 119 -1.50 8.24 -20.55
N PRO A 120 -0.18 7.96 -20.53
CA PRO A 120 0.38 6.80 -21.21
C PRO A 120 -0.24 5.49 -20.72
N ALA A 121 -0.30 4.50 -21.61
CA ALA A 121 -0.83 3.17 -21.33
C ALA A 121 -0.07 2.53 -20.16
N ALA A 122 -0.83 2.00 -19.20
CA ALA A 122 -0.34 1.17 -18.11
C ALA A 122 -0.59 -0.31 -18.45
N GLY A 123 0.33 -1.20 -18.08
CA GLY A 123 0.12 -2.64 -18.20
C GLY A 123 -0.97 -3.14 -17.25
N ILE A 124 -1.43 -4.37 -17.47
CA ILE A 124 -2.34 -5.06 -16.56
C ILE A 124 -1.54 -6.14 -15.83
N VAL A 125 -1.71 -6.24 -14.52
CA VAL A 125 -1.02 -7.20 -13.66
C VAL A 125 -2.02 -7.93 -12.78
N VAL A 126 -1.69 -9.16 -12.42
CA VAL A 126 -2.47 -9.99 -11.50
C VAL A 126 -1.55 -10.50 -10.39
N PHE A 127 -1.44 -9.73 -9.32
CA PHE A 127 -0.75 -10.11 -8.07
C PHE A 127 -1.25 -9.24 -6.92
N LYS A 128 -0.70 -9.44 -5.72
CA LYS A 128 -1.03 -8.67 -4.52
C LYS A 128 0.13 -7.79 -4.06
N GLY A 129 -0.16 -6.54 -3.70
CA GLY A 129 0.79 -5.58 -3.14
C GLY A 129 1.33 -4.58 -4.16
N VAL A 130 2.47 -3.96 -3.84
CA VAL A 130 3.15 -2.99 -4.71
C VAL A 130 4.57 -3.44 -4.97
N GLU A 131 4.98 -3.48 -6.24
CA GLU A 131 6.33 -3.83 -6.65
C GLU A 131 6.96 -2.71 -7.47
N VAL A 132 8.24 -2.46 -7.22
CA VAL A 132 9.09 -1.60 -8.05
C VAL A 132 10.10 -2.52 -8.71
N GLN A 133 9.87 -2.83 -9.98
CA GLN A 133 10.70 -3.74 -10.75
C GLN A 133 11.75 -2.98 -11.57
N ILE A 134 12.94 -3.55 -11.64
CA ILE A 134 14.11 -2.95 -12.29
C ILE A 134 14.78 -4.03 -13.12
N ALA A 135 14.99 -3.77 -14.40
CA ALA A 135 15.78 -4.63 -15.27
C ALA A 135 17.19 -4.87 -14.68
N GLU A 136 17.68 -6.09 -14.77
CA GLU A 136 18.94 -6.54 -14.21
C GLU A 136 20.12 -5.65 -14.66
N SER A 137 20.18 -5.28 -15.94
CA SER A 137 21.21 -4.36 -16.45
C SER A 137 21.16 -2.94 -15.88
N ARG A 138 20.04 -2.53 -15.28
CA ARG A 138 19.83 -1.19 -14.69
C ARG A 138 19.92 -1.18 -13.18
N HIS A 139 20.18 -2.31 -12.53
CA HIS A 139 20.19 -2.37 -11.06
C HIS A 139 21.20 -1.38 -10.46
N SER A 140 22.43 -1.29 -10.98
CA SER A 140 23.45 -0.37 -10.47
C SER A 140 23.02 1.10 -10.52
N ASP A 141 22.25 1.45 -11.55
CA ASP A 141 21.85 2.82 -11.84
C ASP A 141 20.59 3.22 -11.08
N TRP A 142 19.66 2.28 -10.89
CA TRP A 142 18.32 2.56 -10.37
C TRP A 142 17.97 1.88 -9.06
N GLY A 143 18.48 0.67 -8.81
CA GLY A 143 18.05 -0.17 -7.69
C GLY A 143 18.98 -0.20 -6.47
N ALA A 144 20.23 0.24 -6.60
CA ALA A 144 21.16 0.27 -5.46
C ALA A 144 20.72 1.27 -4.38
N ALA A 145 21.28 1.17 -3.18
CA ALA A 145 20.99 2.11 -2.10
C ALA A 145 21.28 3.56 -2.53
N GLY A 146 20.35 4.48 -2.28
CA GLY A 146 20.43 5.89 -2.70
C GLY A 146 20.14 6.14 -4.18
N LYS A 147 19.73 5.12 -4.94
CA LYS A 147 19.29 5.25 -6.34
C LYS A 147 17.76 5.43 -6.43
N PRO A 148 17.24 5.95 -7.55
CA PRO A 148 15.84 6.38 -7.66
C PRO A 148 14.81 5.35 -7.20
N ALA A 149 14.93 4.09 -7.62
CA ALA A 149 13.95 3.06 -7.25
C ALA A 149 14.02 2.69 -5.76
N ALA A 150 15.21 2.66 -5.18
CA ALA A 150 15.40 2.39 -3.75
C ALA A 150 14.86 3.54 -2.88
N VAL A 151 15.07 4.79 -3.31
CA VAL A 151 14.50 5.96 -2.62
C VAL A 151 12.98 6.00 -2.76
N LEU A 152 12.44 5.69 -3.93
CA LEU A 152 11.00 5.57 -4.16
C LEU A 152 10.38 4.50 -3.26
N LEU A 153 11.00 3.32 -3.18
CA LEU A 153 10.59 2.25 -2.27
C LEU A 153 10.54 2.73 -0.82
N HIS A 154 11.62 3.40 -0.38
CA HIS A 154 11.70 3.90 0.99
C HIS A 154 10.64 4.97 1.28
N ALA A 155 10.41 5.90 0.34
CA ALA A 155 9.38 6.93 0.46
C ALA A 155 7.97 6.31 0.56
N MET A 156 7.64 5.34 -0.31
CA MET A 156 6.36 4.63 -0.24
C MET A 156 6.14 3.92 1.10
N ARG A 157 7.18 3.27 1.63
CA ARG A 157 7.13 2.57 2.93
C ARG A 157 6.96 3.53 4.10
N ASN A 158 7.58 4.69 4.05
CA ASN A 158 7.42 5.73 5.08
C ASN A 158 5.99 6.29 5.13
N GLU A 159 5.27 6.21 4.02
CA GLU A 159 3.85 6.54 3.95
C GLU A 159 2.92 5.33 4.25
N GLY A 160 3.48 4.21 4.71
CA GLY A 160 2.72 3.05 5.16
C GLY A 160 2.37 2.02 4.07
N LEU A 161 2.90 2.16 2.85
CA LEU A 161 2.72 1.11 1.83
C LEU A 161 3.68 -0.06 2.04
N THR A 162 3.13 -1.27 2.01
CA THR A 162 3.92 -2.49 1.82
C THR A 162 4.32 -2.62 0.35
N ALA A 163 5.42 -1.97 -0.02
CA ALA A 163 6.05 -2.08 -1.33
C ALA A 163 7.34 -2.92 -1.26
N ILE A 164 7.72 -3.58 -2.36
CA ILE A 164 8.99 -4.30 -2.50
C ILE A 164 9.70 -3.87 -3.79
N VAL A 165 11.04 -3.92 -3.80
CA VAL A 165 11.83 -3.81 -5.03
C VAL A 165 12.19 -5.21 -5.50
N LYS A 166 12.09 -5.45 -6.81
CA LYS A 166 12.55 -6.67 -7.45
C LYS A 166 13.47 -6.35 -8.61
N GLN A 167 14.59 -7.04 -8.66
CA GLN A 167 15.39 -7.13 -9.87
C GLN A 167 14.76 -8.20 -10.77
N VAL A 168 14.58 -7.88 -12.05
CA VAL A 168 13.97 -8.77 -13.04
C VAL A 168 14.89 -8.90 -14.25
N PRO A 169 14.95 -10.07 -14.92
CA PRO A 169 15.76 -10.23 -16.11
C PRO A 169 15.34 -9.27 -17.24
N ASP A 170 16.31 -8.78 -18.02
CA ASP A 170 16.09 -7.83 -19.13
C ASP A 170 15.17 -8.34 -20.26
N HIS A 171 14.92 -9.66 -20.32
CA HIS A 171 13.99 -10.24 -21.28
C HIS A 171 12.53 -10.25 -20.78
N GLN A 172 12.30 -10.00 -19.49
CA GLN A 172 10.96 -9.94 -18.90
C GLN A 172 10.42 -8.51 -18.84
N GLU A 173 11.30 -7.54 -18.58
CA GLU A 173 10.94 -6.14 -18.45
C GLU A 173 11.95 -5.26 -19.19
N SER A 174 11.49 -4.10 -19.66
CA SER A 174 12.35 -3.19 -20.41
C SER A 174 13.43 -2.55 -19.52
N ALA A 175 14.62 -2.34 -20.07
CA ALA A 175 15.65 -1.54 -19.41
C ALA A 175 15.43 -0.02 -19.52
N ASP A 176 14.37 0.41 -20.21
CA ASP A 176 14.11 1.83 -20.51
C ASP A 176 13.36 2.57 -19.39
N ALA A 177 12.75 1.86 -18.43
CA ALA A 177 12.03 2.46 -17.30
C ALA A 177 12.15 1.66 -15.99
N ILE A 178 11.85 2.34 -14.89
CA ILE A 178 11.48 1.68 -13.64
C ILE A 178 10.00 1.28 -13.73
N HIS A 179 9.70 0.01 -13.51
CA HIS A 179 8.35 -0.54 -13.64
C HIS A 179 7.64 -0.54 -12.30
N ILE A 180 6.61 0.28 -12.14
CA ILE A 180 5.85 0.34 -10.90
C ILE A 180 4.58 -0.48 -11.06
N LYS A 181 4.50 -1.58 -10.34
CA LYS A 181 3.37 -2.50 -10.41
C LYS A 181 2.51 -2.38 -9.17
N ILE A 182 1.21 -2.19 -9.35
CA ILE A 182 0.24 -2.04 -8.26
C ILE A 182 -0.82 -3.12 -8.44
N GLY A 183 -0.72 -4.16 -7.62
CA GLY A 183 -1.66 -5.25 -7.60
C GLY A 183 -2.79 -5.02 -6.59
N ALA A 184 -3.65 -6.04 -6.47
CA ALA A 184 -4.69 -6.11 -5.47
C ALA A 184 -4.12 -5.96 -4.05
N LYS A 185 -5.00 -5.71 -3.09
CA LYS A 185 -4.58 -5.62 -1.69
C LYS A 185 -4.08 -6.98 -1.16
N PRO A 186 -2.96 -7.02 -0.39
CA PRO A 186 -2.46 -8.23 0.26
C PRO A 186 -3.51 -8.97 1.09
#